data_AF-A0A822FX98-F1
#
_entry.id   AF-A0A822FX98-F1
#
_cell.length_a   1.000
_cell.length_b   1.000
_cell.length_c   1.000
_cell.angle_alpha   90.00
_cell.angle_beta   90.00
_cell.angle_gamma   90.00
#
_symmetry.space_group_name_H-M   'P 1'
#
loop_
_entity.id
_entity.type
_entity.pdbx_description
1 polymer ?
#
loop_
_entity_poly.entity_id
_entity_poly.type
_entity_poly.pdbx_seq_one_letter_code
_entity_poly.pdbx_strand_id
1 'polypeptide(L)'
;VFFYFLDDVFNVIVFGKSAKRHAPDSNQIGQYGNGLKSGAMRIANDFILFTKKDNIGTCLFLSRSFHQEEHISQVICPMPCFDLRTQQAIQNTDFQQLNGTRTYTFDKAKHELEMHLIKKYSPFKTMDELFKQFNLITTPTGT
;
A
#
# COMPACT_ATOMS: atom_id res chain seq x y z
N VAL A 1 5.02 14.81 -11.25
CA VAL A 1 5.11 13.32 -11.29
C VAL A 1 5.23 12.67 -9.89
N PHE A 2 5.61 13.39 -8.82
CA PHE A 2 5.69 12.84 -7.46
C PHE A 2 4.37 12.88 -6.64
N PHE A 3 3.39 13.67 -7.09
CA PHE A 3 2.21 14.10 -6.33
C PHE A 3 1.14 13.00 -6.04
N TYR A 4 1.25 11.79 -6.59
CA TYR A 4 0.15 10.79 -6.55
C TYR A 4 0.56 9.41 -6.02
N PHE A 5 1.76 9.22 -5.47
CA PHE A 5 2.23 7.87 -5.12
C PHE A 5 1.28 7.11 -4.17
N LEU A 6 0.83 7.74 -3.09
CA LEU A 6 -0.09 7.11 -2.14
C LEU A 6 -1.50 6.95 -2.73
N ASP A 7 -1.92 7.88 -3.59
CA ASP A 7 -3.18 7.73 -4.33
C ASP A 7 -3.12 6.57 -5.32
N ASP A 8 -1.97 6.34 -5.97
CA ASP A 8 -1.75 5.22 -6.90
C ASP A 8 -1.88 3.89 -6.17
N VAL A 9 -1.32 3.79 -4.96
CA VAL A 9 -1.45 2.59 -4.10
C VAL A 9 -2.88 2.43 -3.60
N PHE A 10 -3.54 3.50 -3.17
CA PHE A 10 -4.96 3.45 -2.79
C PHE A 10 -5.85 3.00 -3.96
N ASN A 11 -5.56 3.44 -5.18
CA ASN A 11 -6.31 3.04 -6.36
C ASN A 11 -6.19 1.54 -6.68
N VAL A 12 -5.21 0.83 -6.12
CA VAL A 12 -5.09 -0.63 -6.24
C VAL A 12 -6.29 -1.35 -5.63
N ILE A 13 -6.85 -0.86 -4.53
CA ILE A 13 -8.01 -1.50 -3.88
C ILE A 13 -9.35 -1.08 -4.47
N VAL A 14 -9.39 0.06 -5.17
CA VAL A 14 -10.60 0.51 -5.88
C VAL A 14 -10.86 -0.40 -7.07
N PHE A 15 -12.01 -1.07 -7.09
CA PHE A 15 -12.41 -1.94 -8.21
C PHE A 15 -12.73 -1.12 -9.45
N GLY A 16 -12.30 -1.60 -10.63
CA GLY A 16 -12.60 -0.94 -11.91
C GLY A 16 -11.77 0.32 -12.22
N LYS A 17 -10.99 0.86 -11.27
CA LYS A 17 -10.16 2.04 -11.50
C LYS A 17 -8.82 1.67 -12.12
N SER A 18 -8.53 2.22 -13.29
CA SER A 18 -7.22 2.11 -13.94
C SER A 18 -6.89 3.40 -14.66
N ALA A 19 -5.80 4.06 -14.25
CA ALA A 19 -5.26 5.22 -14.97
C ALA A 19 -4.79 4.84 -16.40
N LYS A 20 -4.47 3.56 -16.62
CA LYS A 20 -3.99 3.01 -17.90
C LYS A 20 -5.08 2.99 -18.98
N ARG A 21 -6.35 3.03 -18.58
CA ARG A 21 -7.51 2.94 -19.49
C ARG A 21 -7.70 4.18 -20.37
N HIS A 22 -7.33 5.35 -19.84
CA HIS A 22 -7.51 6.63 -20.52
C HIS A 22 -6.17 7.28 -20.87
N ALA A 23 -5.07 6.55 -20.73
CA ALA A 23 -3.76 7.04 -21.13
C ALA A 23 -3.70 7.06 -22.67
N PRO A 24 -3.34 8.20 -23.29
CA PRO A 24 -3.11 8.26 -24.73
C PRO A 24 -2.00 7.25 -25.11
N ASP A 25 -2.20 6.50 -26.20
CA ASP A 25 -1.29 5.47 -26.71
C ASP A 25 -1.03 4.26 -25.77
N SER A 26 -2.00 3.93 -24.92
CA SER A 26 -1.88 2.83 -23.95
C SER A 26 -1.84 1.44 -24.60
N ASN A 27 -0.63 0.94 -24.88
CA ASN A 27 -0.35 -0.48 -25.15
C ASN A 27 -0.26 -1.32 -23.85
N GLN A 28 -0.76 -0.80 -22.74
CA GLN A 28 -0.61 -1.44 -21.43
C GLN A 28 -1.68 -2.52 -21.23
N ILE A 29 -1.28 -3.71 -20.78
CA ILE A 29 -2.18 -4.86 -20.61
C ILE A 29 -3.29 -4.59 -19.56
N GLY A 30 -2.95 -3.86 -18.50
CA GLY A 30 -3.81 -3.67 -17.32
C GLY A 30 -4.92 -2.63 -17.48
N GLN A 31 -6.00 -2.97 -18.19
CA GLN A 31 -7.08 -2.03 -18.52
C GLN A 31 -8.20 -1.95 -17.48
N TYR A 32 -8.53 -3.07 -16.83
CA TYR A 32 -9.77 -3.18 -16.03
C TYR A 32 -9.62 -2.81 -14.55
N GLY A 33 -8.41 -2.62 -14.05
CA GLY A 33 -8.20 -2.32 -12.62
C GLY A 33 -8.58 -3.46 -11.69
N ASN A 34 -8.71 -4.71 -12.16
CA ASN A 34 -9.15 -5.84 -11.34
C ASN A 34 -8.10 -6.96 -11.20
N GLY A 35 -7.15 -7.05 -12.12
CA GLY A 35 -6.25 -8.20 -12.26
C GLY A 35 -5.45 -8.56 -11.01
N LEU A 36 -4.89 -7.56 -10.31
CA LEU A 36 -4.15 -7.82 -9.08
C LEU A 36 -5.04 -8.42 -8.00
N LYS A 37 -6.23 -7.85 -7.76
CA LYS A 37 -7.18 -8.31 -6.75
C LYS A 37 -7.69 -9.71 -7.05
N SER A 38 -8.16 -9.94 -8.27
CA SER A 38 -8.69 -11.25 -8.68
C SER A 38 -7.60 -12.31 -8.72
N GLY A 39 -6.42 -12.00 -9.24
CA GLY A 39 -5.28 -12.91 -9.30
C GLY A 39 -4.75 -13.27 -7.92
N ALA A 40 -4.46 -12.28 -7.07
CA ALA A 40 -3.94 -12.52 -5.73
C ALA A 40 -4.92 -13.35 -4.89
N MET A 41 -6.21 -12.98 -4.90
CA MET A 41 -7.23 -13.70 -4.12
C MET A 41 -7.61 -15.06 -4.73
N ARG A 42 -7.27 -15.32 -5.99
CA ARG A 42 -7.39 -16.66 -6.59
C ARG A 42 -6.31 -17.61 -6.09
N ILE A 43 -5.09 -17.10 -5.90
CA ILE A 43 -3.91 -17.89 -5.55
C ILE A 43 -3.83 -18.12 -4.03
N ALA A 44 -4.06 -17.07 -3.24
CA ALA A 44 -3.85 -17.10 -1.79
C ALA A 44 -5.01 -16.45 -1.02
N ASN A 45 -5.10 -16.78 0.28
CA ASN A 45 -6.04 -16.15 1.20
C ASN A 45 -5.63 -14.72 1.54
N ASP A 46 -4.33 -14.50 1.67
CA ASP A 46 -3.75 -13.24 2.09
C ASP A 46 -2.65 -12.81 1.10
N PHE A 47 -2.53 -11.50 0.91
CA PHE A 47 -1.58 -10.87 0.02
C PHE A 47 -1.13 -9.55 0.62
N ILE A 48 0.18 -9.31 0.65
CA ILE A 48 0.77 -8.04 1.07
C ILE A 48 1.72 -7.56 -0.02
N LEU A 49 1.52 -6.31 -0.42
CA LEU A 49 2.31 -5.62 -1.43
C LEU A 49 3.22 -4.62 -0.74
N PHE A 50 4.50 -4.64 -1.07
CA PHE A 50 5.43 -3.58 -0.67
C PHE A 50 5.72 -2.74 -1.89
N THR A 51 5.75 -1.42 -1.74
CA THR A 51 6.19 -0.56 -2.83
C THR A 51 6.92 0.66 -2.30
N LYS A 52 7.91 1.09 -3.07
CA LYS A 52 8.80 2.18 -2.76
C LYS A 52 8.82 3.17 -3.91
N LYS A 53 8.83 4.45 -3.56
CA LYS A 53 9.18 5.55 -4.46
C LYS A 53 10.05 6.55 -3.71
N ASP A 54 11.29 6.64 -4.15
CA ASP A 54 12.37 7.37 -3.49
C ASP A 54 12.58 6.91 -2.05
N ASN A 55 12.37 7.80 -1.08
CA ASN A 55 12.47 7.51 0.34
C ASN A 55 11.13 7.15 0.98
N ILE A 56 10.05 7.06 0.19
CA ILE A 56 8.72 6.76 0.69
C ILE A 56 8.43 5.29 0.42
N GLY A 57 8.14 4.55 1.49
CA GLY A 57 7.71 3.16 1.43
C GLY A 57 6.29 3.02 1.96
N THR A 58 5.46 2.27 1.27
CA THR A 58 4.15 1.88 1.77
C THR A 58 3.92 0.41 1.49
N CYS A 59 3.14 -0.24 2.35
CA CYS A 59 2.64 -1.57 2.06
C CYS A 59 1.12 -1.56 2.06
N LEU A 60 0.54 -2.41 1.23
CA LEU A 60 -0.90 -2.62 1.15
C LEU A 60 -1.19 -4.06 1.53
N PHE A 61 -2.03 -4.27 2.54
CA PHE A 61 -2.36 -5.59 3.03
C PHE A 61 -3.81 -5.98 2.73
N LEU A 62 -3.98 -7.05 1.95
CA LEU A 62 -5.25 -7.69 1.62
C LEU A 62 -5.31 -9.05 2.31
N SER A 63 -6.02 -9.16 3.43
CA SER A 63 -6.10 -10.42 4.18
C SER A 63 -7.52 -10.91 4.35
N ARG A 64 -7.88 -12.03 3.72
CA ARG A 64 -9.17 -12.69 3.99
C ARG A 64 -9.18 -13.32 5.37
N SER A 65 -8.04 -13.80 5.86
CA SER A 65 -7.91 -14.39 7.19
C SER A 65 -8.32 -13.38 8.28
N PHE A 66 -7.82 -12.15 8.20
CA PHE A 66 -8.23 -11.03 9.06
C PHE A 66 -9.74 -10.79 9.02
N HIS A 67 -10.34 -10.67 7.83
CA HIS A 67 -11.77 -10.41 7.72
C HIS A 67 -12.63 -11.56 8.26
N GLN A 68 -12.18 -12.80 8.08
CA GLN A 68 -12.89 -13.98 8.56
C GLN A 68 -12.83 -14.10 10.08
N GLU A 69 -11.66 -13.90 10.68
CA GLU A 69 -11.46 -14.00 12.14
C GLU A 69 -12.21 -12.89 12.89
N GLU A 70 -12.22 -11.66 12.35
CA GLU A 70 -12.87 -10.51 12.98
C GLU A 70 -14.35 -10.33 12.53
N HIS A 71 -14.86 -11.26 11.72
CA HIS A 71 -16.24 -11.23 11.17
C HIS A 71 -16.61 -9.93 10.44
N ILE A 72 -15.68 -9.39 9.66
CA ILE A 72 -15.83 -8.11 8.95
C ILE A 72 -16.37 -8.36 7.54
N SER A 73 -17.50 -7.71 7.22
CA SER A 73 -18.13 -7.76 5.89
C SER A 73 -17.66 -6.64 4.94
N GLN A 74 -17.08 -5.58 5.48
CA GLN A 74 -16.51 -4.47 4.72
C GLN A 74 -15.06 -4.78 4.32
N VAL A 75 -14.62 -4.29 3.17
CA VAL A 75 -13.23 -4.45 2.73
C VAL A 75 -12.36 -3.39 3.41
N ILE A 76 -11.56 -3.83 4.39
CA ILE A 76 -10.61 -3.00 5.13
C ILE A 76 -9.18 -3.44 4.78
N CYS A 77 -8.38 -2.51 4.27
CA CYS A 77 -7.02 -2.80 3.80
C CYS A 77 -6.02 -1.87 4.51
N PRO A 78 -5.22 -2.39 5.45
CA PRO A 78 -4.14 -1.60 6.07
C PRO A 78 -3.17 -1.07 5.01
N MET A 79 -2.88 0.24 5.07
CA MET A 79 -1.97 0.90 4.13
C MET A 79 -1.06 1.93 4.82
N PRO A 80 -0.19 1.51 5.75
CA PRO A 80 0.73 2.43 6.43
C PRO A 80 1.78 2.96 5.46
N CYS A 81 2.32 4.13 5.78
CA CYS A 81 3.33 4.83 4.98
C CYS A 81 4.50 5.27 5.86
N PHE A 82 5.72 5.12 5.34
CA PHE A 82 6.97 5.34 6.07
C PHE A 82 7.96 6.19 5.26
N ASP A 83 8.74 7.00 5.98
CA ASP A 83 10.01 7.50 5.49
C ASP A 83 11.06 6.42 5.73
N LEU A 84 11.59 5.84 4.64
CA LEU A 84 12.55 4.74 4.67
C LEU A 84 13.93 5.15 5.18
N ARG A 85 14.25 6.46 5.24
CA ARG A 85 15.51 6.95 5.83
C ARG A 85 15.45 6.90 7.36
N THR A 86 14.30 7.27 7.92
CA THR A 86 14.10 7.34 9.37
C THR A 86 13.44 6.08 9.93
N GLN A 87 12.84 5.26 9.05
CA GLN A 87 12.02 4.11 9.40
C GLN A 87 10.84 4.48 10.32
N GLN A 88 10.34 5.71 10.18
CA GLN A 88 9.20 6.23 10.93
C GLN A 88 8.01 6.45 10.01
N ALA A 89 6.82 6.52 10.62
CA ALA A 89 5.61 6.91 9.91
C ALA A 89 5.74 8.33 9.33
N ILE A 90 5.26 8.53 8.10
CA ILE A 90 5.22 9.88 7.51
C ILE A 90 4.15 10.70 8.22
N GLN A 91 4.56 11.80 8.85
CA GLN A 91 3.68 12.73 9.54
C GLN A 91 3.23 13.88 8.63
N ASN A 92 2.20 14.62 9.08
CA ASN A 92 1.66 15.74 8.32
C ASN A 92 2.67 16.89 8.10
N THR A 93 3.68 17.00 8.95
CA THR A 93 4.74 18.01 8.79
C THR A 93 5.72 17.66 7.67
N ASP A 94 5.78 16.39 7.27
CA ASP A 94 6.69 15.90 6.23
C ASP A 94 6.11 16.15 4.82
N PHE A 95 4.92 16.76 4.72
CA PHE A 95 4.23 17.05 3.46
C PHE A 95 4.96 18.04 2.55
N GLN A 96 5.93 18.81 3.05
CA GLN A 96 6.84 19.57 2.17
C GLN A 96 7.67 18.64 1.26
N GLN A 97 7.87 17.37 1.64
CA GLN A 97 8.55 16.37 0.81
C GLN A 97 7.60 15.57 -0.09
N LEU A 98 6.30 15.52 0.24
CA LEU A 98 5.27 14.82 -0.54
C LEU A 98 4.62 15.68 -1.62
N ASN A 99 4.96 16.97 -1.70
CA ASN A 99 4.48 17.90 -2.72
C ASN A 99 2.95 17.74 -2.92
N GLY A 100 2.13 18.15 -1.96
CA GLY A 100 0.71 18.44 -2.24
C GLY A 100 -0.23 17.28 -2.64
N THR A 101 0.03 16.02 -2.29
CA THR A 101 -1.03 14.98 -2.30
C THR A 101 -2.12 15.37 -1.30
N ARG A 102 -3.19 16.02 -1.77
CA ARG A 102 -4.26 16.60 -0.93
C ARG A 102 -5.03 15.59 -0.08
N THR A 103 -4.77 14.29 -0.25
CA THR A 103 -5.60 13.18 0.24
C THR A 103 -4.98 12.35 1.36
N TYR A 104 -3.68 12.44 1.61
CA TYR A 104 -3.09 11.79 2.79
C TYR A 104 -3.15 12.76 3.96
N THR A 105 -3.68 12.32 5.10
CA THR A 105 -3.56 12.99 6.38
C THR A 105 -3.20 11.90 7.37
N PHE A 106 -2.01 12.03 7.95
CA PHE A 106 -1.55 11.17 9.02
C PHE A 106 -2.52 11.25 10.19
N ASP A 107 -3.11 10.10 10.49
CA ASP A 107 -3.89 9.83 11.67
C ASP A 107 -3.12 8.77 12.46
N LYS A 108 -2.64 9.16 13.63
CA LYS A 108 -1.83 8.31 14.49
C LYS A 108 -2.58 7.04 14.92
N ALA A 109 -3.86 7.17 15.29
CA ALA A 109 -4.66 6.04 15.74
C ALA A 109 -4.92 5.06 14.60
N LYS A 110 -5.21 5.59 13.40
CA LYS A 110 -5.32 4.77 12.19
C LYS A 110 -4.02 4.04 11.90
N HIS A 111 -2.88 4.75 11.90
CA HIS A 111 -1.58 4.13 11.60
C HIS A 111 -1.23 3.03 12.61
N GLU A 112 -1.45 3.27 13.90
CA GLU A 112 -1.22 2.27 14.95
C GLU A 112 -2.10 1.02 14.75
N LEU A 113 -3.36 1.21 14.38
CA LEU A 113 -4.28 0.12 14.05
C LEU A 113 -3.83 -0.66 12.81
N GLU A 114 -3.47 0.03 11.72
CA GLU A 114 -2.96 -0.60 10.50
C GLU A 114 -1.72 -1.45 10.80
N MET A 115 -0.78 -0.91 11.59
CA MET A 115 0.41 -1.63 12.03
C MET A 115 0.10 -2.81 12.94
N HIS A 116 -0.89 -2.67 13.84
CA HIS A 116 -1.34 -3.76 14.67
C HIS A 116 -1.88 -4.92 13.82
N LEU A 117 -2.75 -4.62 12.84
CA LEU A 117 -3.34 -5.62 11.96
C LEU A 117 -2.28 -6.34 11.11
N ILE A 118 -1.32 -5.60 10.55
CA ILE A 118 -0.21 -6.20 9.78
C ILE A 118 0.62 -7.12 10.67
N LYS A 119 1.00 -6.70 11.88
CA LYS A 119 1.78 -7.56 12.80
C LYS A 119 1.00 -8.77 13.27
N LYS A 120 -0.31 -8.64 13.48
CA LYS A 120 -1.17 -9.76 13.89
C LYS A 120 -1.32 -10.79 12.77
N TYR A 121 -1.70 -10.35 11.57
CA TYR A 121 -2.18 -11.24 10.50
C TYR A 121 -1.20 -11.50 9.36
N SER A 122 -0.22 -10.62 9.13
CA SER A 122 0.79 -10.84 8.08
C SER A 122 1.94 -11.74 8.57
N PRO A 123 2.79 -12.26 7.67
CA PRO A 123 4.01 -12.96 8.06
C PRO A 123 5.04 -12.11 8.82
N PHE A 124 4.91 -10.78 8.81
CA PHE A 124 5.87 -9.84 9.39
C PHE A 124 5.38 -9.37 10.76
N LYS A 125 6.03 -9.85 11.82
CA LYS A 125 5.64 -9.65 13.22
C LYS A 125 6.35 -8.46 13.87
N THR A 126 7.44 -8.00 13.27
CA THR A 126 8.25 -6.87 13.77
C THR A 126 8.45 -5.80 12.71
N MET A 127 8.81 -4.59 13.14
CA MET A 127 9.18 -3.52 12.21
C MET A 127 10.40 -3.90 11.37
N ASP A 128 11.39 -4.58 11.97
CA ASP A 128 12.60 -5.00 11.29
C ASP A 128 12.32 -5.98 10.15
N GLU A 129 11.43 -6.96 10.37
CA GLU A 129 10.99 -7.90 9.34
C GLU A 129 10.27 -7.20 8.18
N LEU A 130 9.46 -6.18 8.51
CA LEU A 130 8.72 -5.37 7.55
C LEU A 130 9.69 -4.51 6.71
N PHE A 131 10.65 -3.82 7.35
CA PHE A 131 11.63 -2.98 6.65
C PHE A 131 12.62 -3.80 5.81
N LYS A 132 12.93 -5.05 6.21
CA LYS A 132 13.70 -5.97 5.35
C LYS A 132 13.04 -6.17 3.98
N GLN A 133 11.71 -6.13 3.88
CA GLN A 133 11.03 -6.26 2.58
C GLN A 133 11.26 -5.05 1.68
N PHE A 134 11.25 -3.84 2.23
CA PHE A 134 11.58 -2.64 1.46
C PHE A 134 13.03 -2.64 0.97
N ASN A 135 13.96 -3.26 1.70
CA ASN A 135 15.36 -3.39 1.30
C ASN A 135 15.55 -4.35 0.11
N LEU A 136 14.60 -5.24 -0.17
CA LEU A 136 14.62 -6.07 -1.38
C LEU A 136 14.37 -5.23 -2.66
N ILE A 137 13.75 -4.06 -2.51
CA ILE A 137 13.59 -3.08 -3.59
C ILE A 137 14.86 -2.22 -3.65
N THR A 138 15.87 -2.74 -4.34
CA THR A 138 17.22 -2.15 -4.42
C THR A 138 17.26 -0.84 -5.19
N THR A 139 16.29 -0.61 -6.07
CA THR A 139 16.14 0.63 -6.85
C THR A 139 15.45 1.74 -6.03
N PRO A 140 15.54 3.00 -6.48
CA PRO A 140 14.77 4.09 -5.87
C PRO A 140 13.25 3.89 -5.97
N THR A 141 12.78 3.18 -6.99
CA THR A 141 11.35 2.91 -7.20
C THR A 141 11.11 1.43 -7.51
N GLY A 142 10.01 0.86 -7.00
CA GLY A 142 9.65 -0.53 -7.29
C GLY A 142 8.49 -1.06 -6.45
N THR A 143 8.06 -2.27 -6.78
CA THR A 143 7.04 -3.06 -6.09
C THR A 143 7.51 -4.50 -6.03
#